data_AF-A0A6L9U8R5-F1
#
_entry.id   AF-A0A6L9U8R5-F1
#
_cell.length_a   1.000
_cell.length_b   1.000
_cell.length_c   1.000
_cell.angle_alpha   90.00
_cell.angle_beta   90.00
_cell.angle_gamma   90.00
#
_symmetry.space_group_name_H-M   'P 1'
#
loop_
_entity.id
_entity.type
_entity.pdbx_description
1 polymer ?
#
loop_
_entity_poly.entity_id
_entity_poly.type
_entity_poly.pdbx_seq_one_letter_code
_entity_poly.pdbx_strand_id
1 'polypeptide(L)'
;MQDYIVEGFVHVDNSLLSLKHICNRISQLCQSISRDDVDWLINFGEGNAILRPGDNKLLFRISTQDILIFYGIQTIIEGSLSDLPKILTDGIEWIPGTEIPFATTGV
;
A
#
# COMPACT_ATOMS: atom_id res chain seq x y z
N MET A 1 -4.50 -8.19 -21.57
CA MET A 1 -3.95 -8.72 -20.31
C MET A 1 -4.50 -7.81 -19.24
N GLN A 2 -5.17 -8.35 -18.22
CA GLN A 2 -5.90 -7.56 -17.23
C GLN A 2 -4.98 -7.28 -16.06
N ASP A 3 -4.82 -6.01 -15.67
CA ASP A 3 -4.01 -5.65 -14.52
C ASP A 3 -4.69 -6.19 -13.24
N TYR A 4 -3.93 -6.86 -12.38
CA TYR A 4 -4.32 -7.14 -11.00
C TYR A 4 -4.24 -5.84 -10.23
N ILE A 5 -5.41 -5.23 -10.03
CA ILE A 5 -5.58 -4.04 -9.22
C ILE A 5 -6.31 -4.45 -7.96
N VAL A 6 -5.65 -4.27 -6.81
CA VAL A 6 -6.29 -4.45 -5.52
C VAL A 6 -6.06 -3.23 -4.65
N GLU A 7 -6.97 -3.01 -3.73
CA GLU A 7 -6.91 -1.96 -2.75
C GLU A 7 -7.14 -2.54 -1.38
N GLY A 8 -6.62 -1.88 -0.36
CA GLY A 8 -6.84 -2.28 1.01
C GLY A 8 -6.60 -1.12 1.94
N PHE A 9 -6.97 -1.29 3.20
CA PHE A 9 -6.69 -0.30 4.22
C PHE A 9 -6.40 -0.94 5.56
N VAL A 10 -5.75 -0.16 6.42
CA VAL A 10 -5.50 -0.50 7.82
C VAL A 10 -5.70 0.73 8.70
N HIS A 11 -6.28 0.56 9.88
CA HIS A 11 -6.45 1.65 10.83
C HIS A 11 -5.16 1.86 11.64
N VAL A 12 -4.75 3.13 11.76
CA VAL A 12 -3.51 3.54 12.44
C VAL A 12 -3.72 4.88 13.16
N ASP A 13 -3.04 5.06 14.30
CA ASP A 13 -3.14 6.31 15.09
C ASP A 13 -2.59 7.54 14.33
N ASN A 14 -1.48 7.40 13.59
CA ASN A 14 -0.89 8.49 12.82
C ASN A 14 -0.48 7.99 11.43
N SER A 15 -1.36 8.20 10.45
CA SER A 15 -1.20 7.67 9.09
C SER A 15 0.08 8.15 8.44
N LEU A 16 0.46 9.43 8.57
CA LEU A 16 1.67 9.95 7.95
C LEU A 16 2.96 9.40 8.58
N LEU A 17 3.03 9.26 9.91
CA LEU A 17 4.19 8.65 10.57
C LEU A 17 4.32 7.18 10.22
N SER A 18 3.21 6.44 10.27
CA SER A 18 3.17 5.02 9.89
C SER A 18 3.58 4.83 8.42
N LEU A 19 3.11 5.70 7.52
CA LEU A 19 3.49 5.67 6.11
C LEU A 19 4.99 5.85 5.93
N LYS A 20 5.60 6.86 6.56
CA LYS A 20 7.04 7.10 6.47
C LYS A 20 7.84 5.91 6.98
N HIS A 21 7.39 5.29 8.06
CA HIS A 21 8.00 4.08 8.60
C HIS A 21 7.95 2.92 7.58
N ILE A 22 6.79 2.69 6.97
CA ILE A 22 6.61 1.69 5.91
C ILE A 22 7.55 1.97 4.72
N CYS A 23 7.55 3.20 4.19
CA CYS A 23 8.40 3.56 3.06
C CYS A 23 9.89 3.37 3.36
N ASN A 24 10.34 3.68 4.58
CA ASN A 24 11.72 3.45 4.98
C ASN A 24 12.08 1.95 4.93
N ARG A 25 11.20 1.07 5.41
CA ARG A 25 11.41 -0.39 5.36
C ARG A 25 11.41 -0.94 3.94
N ILE A 26 10.49 -0.45 3.11
CA ILE A 26 10.33 -0.93 1.73
C ILE A 26 11.43 -0.38 0.81
N SER A 27 12.12 0.71 1.17
CA SER A 27 13.11 1.39 0.33
C SER A 27 14.21 0.48 -0.24
N GLN A 28 14.59 -0.58 0.48
CA GLN A 28 15.60 -1.55 0.03
C GLN A 28 15.05 -2.65 -0.89
N LEU A 29 13.73 -2.75 -1.01
CA LEU A 29 13.02 -3.80 -1.75
C LEU A 29 12.34 -3.27 -3.03
N CYS A 30 12.40 -1.96 -3.27
CA CYS A 30 11.80 -1.30 -4.42
C CYS A 30 12.87 -0.59 -5.27
N GLN A 31 12.53 -0.30 -6.53
CA GLN A 31 13.39 0.48 -7.44
C GLN A 31 13.33 1.98 -7.14
N SER A 32 12.15 2.49 -6.80
CA SER A 32 12.00 3.91 -6.45
C SER A 32 10.79 4.14 -5.54
N ILE A 33 10.89 5.23 -4.77
CA ILE A 33 9.79 5.82 -4.02
C ILE A 33 9.73 7.29 -4.41
N SER A 34 8.55 7.74 -4.81
CA SER A 34 8.29 9.16 -5.11
C SER A 34 7.00 9.61 -4.45
N ARG A 35 6.82 10.92 -4.36
CA ARG A 35 5.63 11.52 -3.78
C ARG A 35 4.91 12.34 -4.84
N ASP A 36 3.61 12.12 -4.98
CA ASP A 36 2.71 12.90 -5.82
C ASP A 36 1.54 13.39 -4.96
N ASP A 37 1.56 14.66 -4.59
CA ASP A 37 0.63 15.27 -3.63
C ASP A 37 0.52 14.51 -2.28
N VAL A 38 -0.59 13.81 -2.06
CA VAL A 38 -0.86 12.99 -0.87
C VAL A 38 -0.37 11.55 -1.04
N ASP A 39 -0.08 11.13 -2.28
CA ASP A 39 0.28 9.76 -2.62
C ASP A 39 1.78 9.51 -2.57
N TRP A 40 2.11 8.31 -2.12
CA TRP A 40 3.46 7.77 -2.17
C TRP A 40 3.47 6.62 -3.16
N LEU A 41 4.15 6.86 -4.28
CA LEU A 41 4.25 5.94 -5.40
C LEU A 41 5.52 5.10 -5.23
N ILE A 42 5.34 3.78 -5.12
CA ILE A 42 6.41 2.81 -4.96
C ILE A 42 6.48 1.95 -6.22
N ASN A 43 7.63 1.97 -6.88
CA ASN A 43 7.89 1.15 -8.07
C ASN A 43 8.77 -0.04 -7.69
N PHE A 44 8.28 -1.26 -7.95
CA PHE A 44 9.02 -2.52 -7.75
C PHE A 44 9.60 -3.08 -9.05
N GLY A 45 9.45 -2.38 -10.18
CA GLY A 45 9.86 -2.81 -11.52
C GLY A 45 8.70 -3.41 -12.29
N GLU A 46 8.22 -4.58 -11.88
CA GLU A 46 7.14 -5.32 -12.54
C GLU A 46 5.75 -5.07 -11.90
N GLY A 47 5.70 -4.22 -10.89
CA GLY A 47 4.49 -3.83 -10.19
C GLY A 47 4.69 -2.53 -9.43
N ASN A 48 3.57 -1.88 -9.11
CA ASN A 48 3.55 -0.60 -8.41
C ASN A 48 2.63 -0.67 -7.20
N ALA A 49 2.95 0.12 -6.19
CA ALA A 49 2.05 0.39 -5.08
C ALA A 49 1.83 1.89 -4.89
N ILE A 50 0.62 2.25 -4.48
CA ILE A 50 0.27 3.58 -4.00
C ILE A 50 -0.07 3.45 -2.52
N LEU A 51 0.62 4.23 -1.69
CA LEU A 51 0.29 4.40 -0.29
C LEU A 51 -0.27 5.80 -0.09
N ARG A 52 -1.47 5.90 0.48
CA ARG A 52 -2.13 7.17 0.78
C ARG A 52 -2.46 7.26 2.26
N PRO A 53 -1.99 8.29 2.98
CA PRO A 53 -2.45 8.57 4.33
C PRO A 53 -3.89 9.13 4.27
N GLY A 54 -4.78 8.58 5.08
CA GLY A 54 -6.13 9.13 5.33
C GLY A 54 -6.33 9.47 6.79
N ASP A 55 -7.57 9.85 7.15
CA ASP A 55 -7.96 10.10 8.54
C ASP A 55 -7.99 8.78 9.33
N ASN A 56 -7.01 8.62 10.23
CA ASN A 56 -6.81 7.43 11.07
C ASN A 56 -6.70 6.09 10.31
N LYS A 57 -6.42 6.14 9.01
CA LYS A 57 -6.20 4.96 8.16
C LYS A 57 -5.07 5.16 7.17
N LEU A 58 -4.47 4.06 6.76
CA LEU A 58 -3.60 4.00 5.60
C LEU A 58 -4.26 3.19 4.51
N LEU A 59 -4.25 3.74 3.31
CA LEU A 59 -4.80 3.13 2.11
C LEU A 59 -3.64 2.60 1.28
N PHE A 60 -3.82 1.40 0.72
CA PHE A 60 -2.86 0.72 -0.14
C PHE A 60 -3.53 0.36 -1.44
N ARG A 61 -2.84 0.54 -2.55
CA ARG A 61 -3.23 0.03 -3.85
C ARG A 61 -2.05 -0.66 -4.47
N ILE A 62 -2.25 -1.85 -5.04
CA ILE A 62 -1.23 -2.57 -5.80
C ILE A 62 -1.74 -2.71 -7.24
N SER A 63 -0.86 -2.49 -8.20
CA SER A 63 -1.13 -2.68 -9.63
C SER A 63 0.03 -3.44 -10.29
N THR A 64 -0.27 -4.58 -10.89
CA THR A 64 0.69 -5.41 -11.62
C THR A 64 -0.03 -6.33 -12.61
N GLN A 65 0.72 -6.92 -13.55
CA GLN A 65 0.20 -7.89 -14.51
C GLN A 65 0.47 -9.34 -14.11
N ASP A 66 1.27 -9.55 -13.06
CA ASP A 66 1.68 -10.88 -12.59
C ASP A 66 1.21 -11.11 -11.15
N ILE A 67 0.46 -12.20 -10.95
CA ILE A 67 -0.09 -12.57 -9.64
C ILE A 67 1.00 -12.89 -8.59
N LEU A 68 2.17 -13.39 -9.01
CA LEU A 68 3.29 -13.64 -8.12
C LEU A 68 3.92 -12.32 -7.65
N ILE A 69 4.03 -11.35 -8.56
CA ILE A 69 4.47 -9.99 -8.21
C ILE A 69 3.47 -9.35 -7.26
N PHE A 70 2.17 -9.55 -7.48
CA PHE A 70 1.12 -9.08 -6.58
C PHE A 70 1.33 -9.61 -5.16
N TYR A 71 1.42 -10.93 -4.97
CA TYR A 71 1.64 -11.52 -3.65
C TYR A 71 2.99 -11.12 -3.03
N GLY A 72 4.02 -10.91 -3.86
CA GLY A 72 5.30 -10.38 -3.39
C GLY A 72 5.17 -8.98 -2.80
N ILE A 73 4.53 -8.06 -3.51
CA ILE A 73 4.28 -6.69 -3.04
C ILE A 73 3.37 -6.68 -1.81
N GLN A 74 2.30 -7.47 -1.82
CA GLN A 74 1.39 -7.62 -0.67
C GLN A 74 2.16 -8.07 0.58
N THR A 75 2.99 -9.10 0.46
CA THR A 75 3.82 -9.63 1.56
C THR A 75 4.77 -8.56 2.10
N ILE A 76 5.41 -7.78 1.22
CA ILE A 76 6.30 -6.69 1.61
C ILE A 76 5.54 -5.63 2.41
N ILE A 77 4.34 -5.23 1.94
CA ILE A 77 3.51 -4.25 2.64
C ILE A 77 3.06 -4.78 4.00
N GLU A 78 2.49 -5.98 4.06
CA GLU A 78 2.01 -6.58 5.31
C GLU A 78 3.15 -6.79 6.31
N GLY A 79 4.31 -7.30 5.85
CA GLY A 79 5.50 -7.44 6.68
C GLY A 79 6.04 -6.10 7.18
N SER A 80 5.90 -5.03 6.39
CA SER A 80 6.29 -3.67 6.79
C SER A 80 5.41 -3.12 7.94
N LEU A 81 4.18 -3.63 8.08
CA LEU A 81 3.26 -3.25 9.15
C LEU A 81 3.63 -3.90 10.49
N SER A 82 4.19 -5.11 10.52
CA SER A 82 4.38 -5.90 11.76
C SER A 82 5.13 -5.18 12.88
N ASP A 83 5.97 -4.19 12.56
CA ASP A 83 6.75 -3.40 13.52
C ASP A 83 6.06 -2.09 13.94
N LEU A 84 4.86 -1.81 13.44
CA LEU A 84 4.10 -0.62 13.83
C LEU A 84 3.57 -0.81 15.27
N PRO A 85 3.86 0.13 16.19
CA PRO A 85 3.55 -0.03 17.61
C PRO A 85 2.06 -0.10 17.93
N LYS A 86 1.19 0.30 17.00
CA LYS A 86 -0.28 0.25 17.13
C LYS A 86 -0.93 0.09 15.74
N ILE A 87 -1.23 -1.15 15.38
CA ILE A 87 -2.21 -1.44 14.34
C ILE A 87 -3.54 -1.68 15.06
N LEU A 88 -4.58 -0.95 14.65
CA LEU A 88 -5.89 -1.01 15.32
C LEU A 88 -6.77 -2.17 14.81
N THR A 89 -6.31 -2.94 13.84
CA THR A 89 -7.03 -4.07 13.20
C THR A 89 -6.12 -5.29 13.00
N ASP A 90 -6.71 -6.47 12.81
CA ASP A 90 -6.02 -7.75 12.64
C ASP A 90 -5.23 -7.90 11.31
N GLY A 91 -5.23 -6.88 10.45
CA GLY A 91 -4.55 -6.90 9.16
C GLY A 91 -5.14 -5.91 8.15
N ILE A 92 -4.66 -5.99 6.90
CA ILE A 92 -5.23 -5.29 5.75
C ILE A 92 -6.34 -6.16 5.16
N GLU A 93 -7.53 -5.60 5.02
CA GLU A 93 -8.57 -6.21 4.17
C GLU A 93 -8.34 -5.78 2.72
N TRP A 94 -8.00 -6.74 1.86
CA TRP A 94 -7.77 -6.50 0.43
C TRP A 94 -9.04 -6.75 -0.37
N ILE A 95 -9.41 -5.78 -1.20
CA ILE A 95 -10.56 -5.79 -2.09
C ILE A 95 -10.13 -5.54 -3.54
N PRO A 96 -10.91 -5.98 -4.55
CA PRO A 96 -10.65 -5.60 -5.93
C PRO A 96 -10.68 -4.07 -6.10
N GLY A 97 -9.66 -3.54 -6.76
CA GLY A 97 -9.58 -2.12 -7.08
C GLY A 97 -10.29 -1.79 -8.40
N THR A 98 -10.53 -0.50 -8.63
CA THR A 98 -11.08 0.02 -9.90
C THR A 98 -10.03 0.81 -10.67
N GLU A 99 -10.36 1.34 -11.84
CA GLU A 99 -9.46 2.27 -12.57
C GLU A 99 -9.15 3.54 -11.77
N ILE A 100 -10.08 3.98 -10.89
CA ILE A 100 -9.90 5.18 -10.07
C ILE A 100 -9.35 4.75 -8.70
N PRO A 101 -8.15 5.22 -8.28
CA PRO A 101 -7.58 4.88 -6.99
C PRO A 101 -8.50 5.26 -5.82
N PHE A 102 -8.77 4.28 -4.97
CA PHE A 102 -9.50 4.37 -3.71
C PHE A 102 -10.98 4.72 -3.83
N ALA A 103 -11.58 4.59 -5.01
CA ALA A 103 -13.00 4.84 -5.22
C ALA A 103 -13.92 3.91 -4.40
N THR A 104 -13.47 2.70 -4.08
CA THR A 104 -14.24 1.69 -3.35
C THR A 104 -14.04 1.72 -1.85
N THR A 105 -13.04 2.45 -1.34
CA THR A 105 -12.70 2.49 0.10
C THR A 105 -13.40 3.61 0.87
N GLY A 106 -14.39 4.28 0.25
CA GLY A 106 -15.25 5.27 0.90
C GLY A 106 -14.47 6.37 1.60
N VAL A 107 -13.53 7.00 0.88
CA VAL A 107 -12.78 8.18 1.36
C VAL A 107 -13.65 9.42 1.24
#